data_AF-A0A497A3S9-F1
#
_entry.id   AF-A0A497A3S9-F1
#
_cell.length_a   1.000
_cell.length_b   1.000
_cell.length_c   1.000
_cell.angle_alpha   90.00
_cell.angle_beta   90.00
_cell.angle_gamma   90.00
#
_symmetry.space_group_name_H-M   'P 1'
#
loop_
_entity.id
_entity.type
_entity.pdbx_description
1 polymer ?
#
loop_
_entity_poly.entity_id
_entity_poly.type
_entity_poly.pdbx_seq_one_letter_code
_entity_poly.pdbx_strand_id
1 'polypeptide(L)'
;MSYRAEYTPLFGSNLIRYAGLRGRIFRRVKRVLENPYHNTERLGHEPGQANLRGCRSARIDRNFRLVFVICEECRAVPECEYCFCEGLPDQTVVFLTVGTHERAYALRESEAEYDQ
;
A
#
# COMPACT_ATOMS: atom_id res chain seq x y z
N MET A 1 -21.44 2.33 1.10
CA MET A 1 -20.81 1.69 -0.07
C MET A 1 -19.36 1.41 0.28
N SER A 2 -18.85 0.21 0.03
CA SER A 2 -17.45 -0.16 0.28
C SER A 2 -16.61 0.05 -0.98
N TYR A 3 -15.34 0.41 -0.82
CA TYR A 3 -14.39 0.55 -1.91
C TYR A 3 -14.09 -0.81 -2.56
N ARG A 4 -13.74 -0.76 -3.86
CA ARG A 4 -13.18 -1.90 -4.59
C ARG A 4 -11.69 -2.02 -4.30
N ALA A 5 -11.17 -3.24 -4.41
CA ALA A 5 -9.75 -3.50 -4.21
C ALA A 5 -9.10 -3.91 -5.52
N GLU A 6 -7.97 -3.27 -5.83
CA GLU A 6 -7.01 -3.75 -6.80
C GLU A 6 -5.70 -4.06 -6.09
N TYR A 7 -4.96 -5.05 -6.61
CA TYR A 7 -3.73 -5.52 -5.99
C TYR A 7 -2.60 -5.52 -7.00
N THR A 8 -1.51 -4.84 -6.67
CA THR A 8 -0.31 -4.88 -7.51
C THR A 8 0.42 -6.23 -7.38
N PRO A 9 1.28 -6.59 -8.35
CA PRO A 9 2.13 -7.78 -8.25
C PRO A 9 2.98 -7.79 -6.98
N LEU A 10 3.60 -6.66 -6.62
CA LEU A 10 4.40 -6.49 -5.39
C LEU A 10 3.59 -6.82 -4.12
N PHE A 11 2.34 -6.37 -4.05
CA PHE A 11 1.47 -6.74 -2.94
C PHE A 11 1.23 -8.25 -2.90
N GLY A 12 0.97 -8.88 -4.04
CA GLY A 12 0.80 -10.33 -4.15
C GLY A 12 2.01 -11.11 -3.68
N SER A 13 3.21 -10.77 -4.18
CA SER A 13 4.48 -11.38 -3.78
C SER A 13 4.73 -11.27 -2.28
N ASN A 14 4.51 -10.07 -1.70
CA ASN A 14 4.71 -9.87 -0.27
C ASN A 14 3.63 -10.54 0.59
N LEU A 15 2.40 -10.68 0.10
CA LEU A 15 1.37 -11.47 0.78
C LEU A 15 1.75 -12.96 0.83
N ILE A 16 2.49 -13.46 -0.16
CA ILE A 16 3.06 -14.80 -0.15
C ILE A 16 4.18 -14.89 0.88
N ARG A 17 5.15 -13.97 0.82
CA ARG A 17 6.29 -13.89 1.76
C ARG A 17 5.85 -13.83 3.21
N TYR A 18 4.82 -13.05 3.52
CA TYR A 18 4.31 -12.87 4.88
C TYR A 18 3.09 -13.76 5.16
N ALA A 19 3.14 -15.02 4.72
CA ALA A 19 2.05 -15.98 4.84
C ALA A 19 1.48 -16.10 6.28
N GLY A 20 2.36 -16.11 7.29
CA GLY A 20 1.95 -16.16 8.71
C GLY A 20 1.15 -14.95 9.20
N LEU A 21 1.20 -13.83 8.49
CA LEU A 21 0.46 -12.61 8.82
C LEU A 21 -0.79 -12.40 7.95
N ARG A 22 -1.05 -13.26 6.94
CA ARG A 22 -2.15 -13.12 5.97
C ARG A 22 -3.48 -12.79 6.63
N GLY A 23 -3.85 -13.49 7.71
CA GLY A 23 -5.11 -13.23 8.43
C GLY A 23 -5.21 -11.80 9.01
N ARG A 24 -4.09 -11.23 9.49
CA ARG A 24 -4.04 -9.83 9.96
C ARG A 24 -4.10 -8.85 8.80
N ILE A 25 -3.39 -9.16 7.71
CA ILE A 25 -3.37 -8.34 6.49
C ILE A 25 -4.78 -8.25 5.90
N PHE A 26 -5.47 -9.37 5.69
CA PHE A 26 -6.82 -9.39 5.15
C PHE A 26 -7.82 -8.63 6.03
N ARG A 27 -7.74 -8.78 7.36
CA ARG A 27 -8.56 -7.97 8.27
C ARG A 27 -8.31 -6.48 8.11
N ARG A 28 -7.05 -6.07 7.89
CA ARG A 28 -6.72 -4.66 7.70
C ARG A 28 -7.20 -4.15 6.33
N VAL A 29 -7.00 -4.91 5.27
CA VAL A 29 -7.52 -4.64 3.92
C VAL A 29 -9.04 -4.44 3.97
N LYS A 30 -9.79 -5.34 4.62
CA LYS A 30 -11.25 -5.20 4.75
C LYS A 30 -11.65 -3.88 5.41
N ARG A 31 -10.98 -3.51 6.51
CA ARG A 31 -11.24 -2.23 7.20
C ARG A 31 -10.89 -1.01 6.34
N VAL A 32 -9.83 -1.09 5.53
CA VAL A 32 -9.47 -0.03 4.58
C VAL A 32 -10.55 0.11 3.50
N LEU A 33 -11.10 -1.00 2.99
CA LEU A 33 -12.17 -0.94 2.00
C LEU A 33 -13.51 -0.41 2.56
N GLU A 34 -13.75 -0.57 3.86
CA GLU A 34 -14.90 0.02 4.54
C GLU A 34 -14.77 1.56 4.65
N ASN A 35 -13.59 2.06 5.01
CA ASN A 35 -13.27 3.48 5.01
C ASN A 35 -11.74 3.71 4.87
N PRO A 36 -11.24 4.07 3.68
CA PRO A 36 -9.80 4.12 3.41
C PRO A 36 -9.12 5.36 4.01
N TYR A 37 -9.89 6.31 4.52
CA TYR A 37 -9.41 7.50 5.21
C TYR A 37 -9.26 7.31 6.72
N HIS A 38 -9.87 6.26 7.28
CA HIS A 38 -9.91 6.03 8.72
C HIS A 38 -8.67 5.28 9.22
N ASN A 39 -7.99 5.86 10.22
CA ASN A 39 -6.75 5.33 10.81
C ASN A 39 -5.65 5.08 9.78
N THR A 40 -5.55 5.94 8.77
CA THR A 40 -4.54 5.91 7.73
C THR A 40 -3.82 7.26 7.68
N GLU A 41 -2.54 7.23 7.31
CA GLU A 41 -1.71 8.43 7.22
C GLU A 41 -1.34 8.69 5.76
N ARG A 42 -1.32 9.95 5.34
CA ARG A 42 -0.76 10.34 4.04
C ARG A 42 0.76 10.20 4.10
N LEU A 43 1.35 9.71 3.03
CA LEU A 43 2.79 9.61 2.89
C LEU A 43 3.32 10.83 2.11
N GLY A 44 4.60 11.11 2.34
CA GLY A 44 5.31 12.24 1.74
C GLY A 44 6.51 11.79 0.94
N HIS A 45 7.45 12.71 0.75
CA HIS A 45 8.72 12.45 0.11
C HIS A 45 9.83 12.89 1.06
N GLU A 46 10.67 11.94 1.47
CA GLU A 46 11.89 12.19 2.23
C GLU A 46 13.11 12.05 1.31
N PRO A 47 14.10 12.95 1.38
CA PRO A 47 15.31 12.85 0.56
C PRO A 47 15.99 11.48 0.71
N GLY A 48 16.28 10.82 -0.41
CA GLY A 48 16.93 9.50 -0.42
C GLY A 48 15.98 8.31 -0.22
N GLN A 49 14.67 8.54 -0.10
CA GLN A 49 13.63 7.51 -0.10
C GLN A 49 12.75 7.60 -1.36
N ALA A 50 11.89 6.61 -1.55
CA ALA A 50 10.86 6.66 -2.59
C ALA A 50 9.94 7.87 -2.38
N ASN A 51 9.52 8.52 -3.47
CA ASN A 51 8.53 9.59 -3.41
C ASN A 51 7.12 9.00 -3.26
N LEU A 52 6.64 8.92 -2.02
CA LEU A 52 5.35 8.32 -1.70
C LEU A 52 4.20 9.33 -1.67
N ARG A 53 4.36 10.50 -2.29
CA ARG A 53 3.26 11.48 -2.39
C ARG A 53 2.05 10.85 -3.09
N GLY A 54 0.87 11.15 -2.56
CA GLY A 54 -0.40 10.57 -3.03
C GLY A 54 -0.68 9.15 -2.51
N CYS A 55 0.29 8.49 -1.88
CA CYS A 55 0.08 7.24 -1.18
C CYS A 55 -0.43 7.45 0.25
N ARG A 56 -1.03 6.40 0.79
CA ARG A 56 -1.40 6.27 2.20
C ARG A 56 -0.77 5.04 2.82
N SER A 57 -0.61 5.09 4.14
CA SER A 57 -0.26 3.92 4.95
C SER A 57 -1.29 3.59 6.01
N ALA A 58 -1.43 2.30 6.28
CA ALA A 58 -2.15 1.76 7.42
C ALA A 58 -1.23 0.84 8.24
N ARG A 59 -1.31 0.95 9.57
CA ARG A 59 -0.66 -0.01 10.47
C ARG A 59 -1.41 -1.35 10.43
N ILE A 60 -0.67 -2.44 10.27
CA ILE A 60 -1.16 -3.80 10.53
C ILE A 60 -0.84 -4.18 11.98
N ASP A 61 0.38 -3.88 12.42
CA ASP A 61 0.83 -3.93 13.81
C ASP A 61 1.92 -2.88 14.05
N ARG A 62 2.70 -3.04 15.14
CA ARG A 62 3.81 -2.14 15.49
C ARG A 62 4.85 -1.99 14.38
N ASN A 63 5.15 -3.07 13.66
CA ASN A 63 6.28 -3.13 12.73
C ASN A 63 5.83 -3.20 11.26
N PHE A 64 4.60 -3.65 10.99
CA PHE A 64 4.09 -3.83 9.64
C PHE A 64 3.19 -2.69 9.16
N ARG A 65 3.40 -2.32 7.90
CA ARG A 65 2.66 -1.31 7.16
C ARG A 65 2.01 -1.92 5.93
N LEU A 66 0.84 -1.40 5.61
CA LEU A 66 0.11 -1.60 4.37
C LEU A 66 0.15 -0.27 3.63
N VAL A 67 0.67 -0.24 2.40
CA VAL A 67 0.74 0.97 1.58
C VAL A 67 -0.21 0.83 0.40
N PHE A 68 -0.97 1.88 0.14
CA PHE A 68 -2.02 1.89 -0.88
C PHE A 68 -2.29 3.30 -1.39
N VAL A 69 -2.99 3.41 -2.52
CA VAL A 69 -3.58 4.68 -3.00
C VAL A 69 -5.10 4.56 -3.05
N ILE A 70 -5.78 5.70 -2.96
CA ILE A 70 -7.24 5.81 -3.16
C ILE A 70 -7.44 6.57 -4.46
N CYS A 71 -8.15 6.00 -5.43
CA CYS A 71 -8.16 6.55 -6.80
C CYS A 71 -8.75 7.96 -6.90
N GLU A 72 -9.75 8.31 -6.11
CA GLU A 72 -10.26 9.69 -6.03
C GLU A 72 -9.26 10.67 -5.40
N GLU A 73 -8.36 10.22 -4.52
CA GLU A 73 -7.37 11.07 -3.85
C GLU A 73 -6.10 11.22 -4.67
N CYS A 74 -5.53 10.11 -5.17
CA CYS A 74 -4.22 10.14 -5.83
C CYS A 74 -4.26 10.84 -7.20
N ARG A 75 -5.40 10.85 -7.90
CA ARG A 75 -5.56 11.60 -9.16
C ARG A 75 -5.47 13.11 -8.98
N ALA A 76 -5.78 13.60 -7.78
CA ALA A 76 -5.64 15.01 -7.44
C ALA A 76 -4.20 15.38 -7.01
N VAL A 77 -3.27 14.42 -7.02
CA VAL A 77 -1.86 14.61 -6.63
C VAL A 77 -0.96 14.38 -7.87
N PRO A 78 -0.56 15.44 -8.59
CA PRO A 78 0.27 15.33 -9.79
C PRO A 78 1.59 14.60 -9.58
N GLU A 79 2.15 14.66 -8.36
CA GLU A 79 3.42 14.02 -7.98
C GLU A 79 3.28 12.56 -7.56
N CYS A 80 2.08 11.96 -7.70
CA CYS A 80 1.85 10.58 -7.32
C CYS A 80 2.42 9.60 -8.36
N GLU A 81 3.64 9.12 -8.09
CA GLU A 81 4.34 8.14 -8.95
C GLU A 81 3.70 6.74 -8.95
N TYR A 82 2.81 6.46 -7.99
CA TYR A 82 2.18 5.15 -7.80
C TYR A 82 0.67 5.18 -8.08
N CYS A 83 0.21 6.15 -8.88
CA CYS A 83 -1.18 6.27 -9.31
C CYS A 83 -1.51 5.24 -10.41
N PHE A 84 -1.92 4.04 -10.02
CA PHE A 84 -2.33 2.96 -10.94
C PHE A 84 -3.85 2.92 -11.16
N CYS A 85 -4.45 4.11 -11.31
CA CYS A 85 -5.90 4.28 -11.33
C CYS A 85 -6.50 4.52 -12.73
N GLU A 86 -5.71 4.33 -13.79
CA GLU A 86 -6.21 4.43 -15.16
C GLU A 86 -7.31 3.38 -15.41
N GLY A 87 -8.47 3.82 -15.92
CA GLY A 87 -9.63 2.94 -16.18
C GLY A 87 -10.38 2.43 -14.94
N LEU A 88 -9.92 2.76 -13.72
CA LEU A 88 -10.58 2.34 -12.48
C LEU A 88 -11.62 3.38 -12.00
N PRO A 89 -12.69 2.98 -11.30
CA PRO A 89 -13.58 3.94 -10.64
C PRO A 89 -12.89 4.69 -9.50
N ASP A 90 -13.36 5.89 -9.18
CA ASP A 90 -12.90 6.72 -8.05
C ASP A 90 -12.93 5.97 -6.71
N GLN A 91 -13.99 5.18 -6.50
CA GLN A 91 -14.17 4.36 -5.30
C GLN A 91 -13.37 3.04 -5.34
N THR A 92 -12.07 3.15 -5.66
CA THR A 92 -11.13 2.03 -5.72
C THR A 92 -9.91 2.32 -4.86
N VAL A 93 -9.46 1.31 -4.13
CA VAL A 93 -8.19 1.29 -3.40
C VAL A 93 -7.25 0.34 -4.10
N VAL A 94 -6.08 0.84 -4.52
CA VAL A 94 -5.01 0.01 -5.09
C VAL A 94 -4.00 -0.29 -3.99
N PHE A 95 -3.88 -1.55 -3.59
CA PHE A 95 -2.90 -1.99 -2.60
C PHE A 95 -1.53 -2.21 -3.26
N LEU A 96 -0.57 -1.37 -2.87
CA LEU A 96 0.78 -1.32 -3.46
C LEU A 96 1.72 -2.33 -2.82
N THR A 97 1.74 -2.43 -1.50
CA THR A 97 2.59 -3.39 -0.81
C THR A 97 2.18 -3.62 0.64
N VAL A 98 2.71 -4.67 1.23
CA VAL A 98 2.68 -4.94 2.66
C VAL A 98 4.05 -5.40 3.11
N GLY A 99 4.52 -4.91 4.26
CA GLY A 99 5.83 -5.29 4.76
C GLY A 99 6.19 -4.59 6.07
N THR A 100 7.43 -4.79 6.52
CA THR A 100 7.99 -3.98 7.61
C THR A 100 8.03 -2.51 7.20
N HIS A 101 8.07 -1.58 8.16
CA HIS A 101 8.09 -0.13 7.90
C HIS A 101 9.08 0.26 6.80
N GLU A 102 10.35 -0.15 6.94
CA GLU A 102 11.42 0.12 5.99
C GLU A 102 11.10 -0.43 4.59
N ARG A 103 10.74 -1.71 4.50
CA ARG A 103 10.50 -2.38 3.20
C ARG A 103 9.26 -1.86 2.49
N ALA A 104 8.22 -1.55 3.26
CA ALA A 104 6.96 -1.05 2.73
C ALA A 104 7.14 0.36 2.13
N TYR A 105 7.91 1.24 2.78
CA TYR A 105 8.14 2.60 2.29
C TYR A 105 9.20 2.67 1.21
N ALA A 106 10.10 1.68 1.14
CA ALA A 106 10.99 1.53 0.01
C ALA A 106 10.27 1.02 -1.27
N LEU A 107 9.04 0.47 -1.15
CA LEU A 107 8.30 -0.18 -2.25
C LEU A 107 9.13 -1.23 -3.02
N ARG A 108 9.98 -1.99 -2.31
CA ARG A 108 10.88 -3.00 -2.91
C ARG A 108 10.33 -4.42 -2.77
N GLU A 109 10.43 -5.20 -3.85
CA GLU A 109 10.64 -6.64 -3.77
C GLU A 109 12.14 -6.86 -3.52
N SER A 110 12.56 -7.61 -2.51
CA SER A 110 13.94 -8.10 -2.52
C SER A 110 13.98 -9.40 -3.33
N GLU A 111 14.66 -9.38 -4.47
CA GLU A 111 15.38 -10.55 -4.98
C GLU A 111 16.76 -10.69 -4.30
N ALA A 112 17.26 -9.65 -3.62
CA ALA A 112 18.63 -9.60 -3.11
C ALA A 112 18.78 -9.95 -1.61
N GLU A 113 18.34 -11.14 -1.21
CA GLU A 113 18.70 -11.73 0.11
C GLU A 113 18.90 -13.25 0.01
N TYR A 114 19.46 -13.71 -1.13
CA TYR A 114 19.92 -15.09 -1.34
C TYR A 114 21.41 -15.17 -1.67
N ASP A 115 22.21 -14.15 -1.29
CA ASP A 115 23.66 -14.19 -1.50
C ASP A 115 24.45 -13.47 -0.39
N GLN A 116 24.14 -13.79 0.88
CA GLN A 116 25.07 -13.64 2.00
C GLN A 116 25.02 -14.89 2.88
#